data_AF-A0A950T5L8-F1
#
_entry.id   AF-A0A950T5L8-F1
#
_cell.length_a   1.000
_cell.length_b   1.000
_cell.length_c   1.000
_cell.angle_alpha   90.00
_cell.angle_beta   90.00
_cell.angle_gamma   90.00
#
_symmetry.space_group_name_H-M   'P 1'
#
loop_
_entity.id
_entity.type
_entity.pdbx_description
1 polymer ?
#
loop_
_entity_poly.entity_id
_entity_poly.type
_entity_poly.pdbx_seq_one_letter_code
_entity_poly.pdbx_strand_id
1 'polypeptide(L)'
;MSDLLHYPPALRKQTIELSYEERTQLNSIIDLLIPSDEHFPPPSSLHLIDDFLEHLLPSPENPTNLMLNEKRLRTVLRDLNAAADGNFCKASTQKQQALLRHLERGDPALFQALWTLVNHTYYTHMATRHRLSLS
;
A
#
# COMPACT_ATOMS: atom_id res chain seq x y z
N MET A 1 35.26 -14.77 -36.10
CA MET A 1 35.21 -14.23 -34.73
C MET A 1 33.84 -13.59 -34.60
N SER A 2 32.90 -14.28 -33.96
CA SER A 2 31.49 -13.90 -33.96
C SER A 2 31.23 -12.88 -32.86
N ASP A 3 30.78 -11.69 -33.25
CA ASP A 3 30.22 -10.68 -32.36
C ASP A 3 29.04 -11.29 -31.59
N LEU A 4 29.27 -11.50 -30.29
CA LEU A 4 28.22 -11.84 -29.34
C LEU A 4 27.38 -10.58 -29.12
N LEU A 5 26.22 -10.54 -29.79
CA LEU A 5 25.14 -9.61 -29.48
C LEU A 5 24.81 -9.72 -27.98
N HIS A 6 25.35 -8.80 -27.19
CA HIS A 6 24.97 -8.57 -25.80
C HIS A 6 23.54 -8.05 -25.80
N TYR A 7 22.57 -8.96 -25.71
CA TYR A 7 21.23 -8.58 -25.29
C TYR A 7 21.35 -7.99 -23.88
N PRO A 8 20.93 -6.74 -23.62
CA PRO A 8 20.84 -6.26 -22.26
C PRO A 8 19.88 -7.19 -21.50
N PRO A 9 20.21 -7.59 -20.26
CA PRO A 9 19.31 -8.42 -19.47
C PRO A 9 17.98 -7.69 -19.35
N ALA A 10 16.88 -8.38 -19.68
CA ALA A 10 15.54 -7.86 -19.50
C ALA A 10 15.44 -7.28 -18.09
N LEU A 11 15.18 -5.97 -18.00
CA LEU A 11 14.87 -5.26 -16.77
C LEU A 11 13.77 -6.05 -16.08
N ARG A 12 14.12 -6.88 -15.09
CA ARG A 12 13.14 -7.52 -14.23
C ARG A 12 12.35 -6.37 -13.63
N LYS A 13 11.05 -6.27 -13.92
CA LYS A 13 10.14 -5.38 -13.21
C LYS A 13 10.41 -5.62 -11.72
N GLN A 14 10.94 -4.61 -11.03
CA GLN A 14 11.09 -4.69 -9.58
C GLN A 14 9.67 -4.77 -9.04
N THR A 15 9.30 -5.92 -8.49
CA THR A 15 8.01 -6.12 -7.83
C THR A 15 8.27 -6.16 -6.33
N ILE A 16 7.48 -5.40 -5.57
CA ILE A 16 7.52 -5.48 -4.10
C ILE A 16 6.68 -6.68 -3.69
N GLU A 17 7.31 -7.68 -3.07
CA GLU A 17 6.63 -8.87 -2.56
C GLU A 17 6.43 -8.78 -1.06
N LEU A 18 5.18 -8.63 -0.61
CA LEU A 18 4.81 -8.70 0.80
C LEU A 18 4.47 -10.13 1.21
N SER A 19 4.83 -10.52 2.43
CA SER A 19 4.38 -11.78 3.04
C SER A 19 2.86 -11.79 3.20
N TYR A 20 2.27 -12.98 3.37
CA TYR A 20 0.84 -13.11 3.62
C TYR A 20 0.36 -12.27 4.81
N GLU A 21 1.16 -12.24 5.89
CA GLU A 21 0.87 -11.46 7.09
C GLU A 21 0.94 -9.96 6.82
N GLU A 22 1.98 -9.50 6.13
CA GLU A 22 2.14 -8.09 5.73
C GLU A 22 0.99 -7.64 4.82
N ARG A 23 0.57 -8.47 3.86
CA ARG A 23 -0.57 -8.20 2.99
C ARG A 23 -1.87 -8.11 3.78
N THR A 24 -2.11 -9.05 4.69
CA THR A 24 -3.32 -9.06 5.53
C THR A 24 -3.39 -7.82 6.42
N GLN A 25 -2.25 -7.44 6.99
CA GLN A 25 -2.14 -6.23 7.80
C GLN A 25 -2.36 -4.96 6.97
N LEU A 26 -1.73 -4.85 5.80
CA LEU A 26 -1.92 -3.72 4.91
C LEU A 26 -3.38 -3.59 4.48
N ASN A 27 -4.05 -4.68 4.10
CA ASN A 27 -5.49 -4.68 3.81
C ASN A 27 -6.31 -4.15 4.99
N SER A 28 -6.03 -4.63 6.21
CA SER A 28 -6.73 -4.16 7.42
C SER A 28 -6.52 -2.66 7.65
N ILE A 29 -5.31 -2.14 7.40
CA ILE A 29 -5.02 -0.71 7.49
C ILE A 29 -5.82 0.06 6.44
N ILE A 30 -5.82 -0.40 5.18
CA ILE A 30 -6.57 0.25 4.09
C ILE A 30 -8.06 0.31 4.43
N ASP A 31 -8.66 -0.77 4.94
CA ASP A 31 -10.07 -0.81 5.36
C ASP A 31 -10.36 0.15 6.53
N LEU A 32 -9.40 0.39 7.42
CA LEU A 32 -9.55 1.36 8.50
C LEU A 32 -9.41 2.80 8.02
N LEU A 33 -8.66 3.02 6.94
CA LEU A 33 -8.44 4.36 6.38
C LEU A 33 -9.58 4.76 5.46
N ILE A 34 -10.11 3.85 4.64
CA ILE A 34 -11.20 4.17 3.72
C ILE A 34 -12.51 3.70 4.35
N PRO A 35 -13.41 4.61 4.73
CA PRO A 35 -14.73 4.21 5.20
C PRO A 35 -15.48 3.52 4.05
N SER A 36 -15.94 2.31 4.29
CA SER A 36 -16.87 1.61 3.39
C SER A 36 -18.31 1.99 3.75
N ASP A 37 -19.13 2.29 2.75
CA ASP A 37 -20.57 2.49 2.90
C ASP A 37 -21.33 1.75 1.79
N GLU A 38 -22.65 1.92 1.72
CA GLU A 38 -23.50 1.23 0.73
C GLU A 38 -23.10 1.47 -0.74
N HIS A 39 -22.37 2.56 -1.02
CA HIS A 39 -21.93 2.95 -2.37
C HIS A 39 -20.43 2.70 -2.59
N PHE A 40 -19.68 2.42 -1.54
CA PHE A 40 -18.23 2.27 -1.56
C PHE A 40 -17.83 0.90 -0.95
N PRO A 41 -17.53 -0.11 -1.79
CA PRO A 41 -17.19 -1.43 -1.28
C PRO A 41 -15.91 -1.37 -0.43
N PRO A 42 -15.76 -2.28 0.55
CA PRO A 42 -14.56 -2.36 1.37
C PRO A 42 -13.32 -2.50 0.48
N PRO A 43 -12.26 -1.71 0.69
CA PRO A 43 -11.04 -1.78 -0.10
C PRO A 43 -10.44 -3.19 -0.20
N SER A 44 -10.53 -3.99 0.87
CA SER A 44 -10.10 -5.39 0.88
C SER A 44 -10.81 -6.28 -0.15
N SER A 45 -12.01 -5.91 -0.60
CA SER A 45 -12.76 -6.61 -1.67
C SER A 45 -12.26 -6.27 -3.08
N LEU A 46 -11.41 -5.26 -3.21
CA LEU A 46 -10.96 -4.71 -4.50
C LEU A 46 -9.53 -5.14 -4.88
N HIS A 47 -8.86 -5.98 -4.07
CA HIS A 47 -7.49 -6.47 -4.33
C HIS A 47 -6.46 -5.37 -4.61
N LEU A 48 -6.59 -4.21 -3.95
CA LEU A 48 -5.82 -2.98 -4.24
C LEU A 48 -4.35 -3.03 -3.86
N ILE A 49 -3.90 -4.08 -3.17
CA ILE A 49 -2.52 -4.17 -2.66
C ILE A 49 -1.52 -4.08 -3.80
N ASP A 50 -1.74 -4.79 -4.91
CA ASP A 50 -0.74 -4.85 -5.97
C ASP A 50 -0.60 -3.49 -6.66
N ASP A 51 -1.73 -2.83 -6.99
CA ASP A 51 -1.75 -1.45 -7.50
C ASP A 51 -1.07 -0.47 -6.52
N PHE A 52 -1.37 -0.60 -5.22
CA PHE A 52 -0.75 0.22 -4.18
C PHE A 52 0.77 0.04 -4.13
N LEU A 53 1.26 -1.19 -4.24
CA LEU A 53 2.69 -1.51 -4.21
C LEU A 53 3.40 -1.03 -5.48
N GLU A 54 2.75 -1.07 -6.64
CA GLU A 54 3.31 -0.53 -7.88
C GLU A 54 3.65 0.96 -7.75
N HIS A 55 2.82 1.74 -7.05
CA HIS A 55 3.08 3.16 -6.80
C HIS A 55 4.23 3.44 -5.83
N LEU A 56 4.70 2.44 -5.08
CA LEU A 56 5.87 2.58 -4.20
C LEU A 56 7.19 2.39 -4.95
N LEU A 57 7.15 1.88 -6.17
CA LEU A 57 8.33 1.70 -7.00
C LEU A 57 8.84 3.05 -7.48
N PRO A 58 10.16 3.26 -7.50
CA PRO A 58 10.74 4.46 -8.08
C PRO A 58 10.38 4.54 -9.57
N SER A 59 9.76 5.65 -9.98
CA SER A 59 9.49 5.96 -11.39
C SER A 59 10.59 6.88 -11.93
N PRO A 60 11.00 6.76 -13.20
CA PRO A 60 11.90 7.73 -13.84
C PRO A 60 11.38 9.18 -13.77
N GLU A 61 10.06 9.37 -13.65
CA GLU A 61 9.44 10.69 -13.47
C GLU A 61 9.49 11.18 -12.01
N ASN A 62 9.77 10.29 -11.06
CA ASN A 62 9.84 10.62 -9.63
C ASN A 62 10.97 9.83 -8.93
N PRO A 63 12.24 10.11 -9.27
CA PRO A 63 13.40 9.33 -8.81
C PRO A 63 13.76 9.57 -7.34
N THR A 64 13.17 10.57 -6.70
CA THR A 64 13.53 11.03 -5.36
C THR A 64 12.42 10.74 -4.36
N ASN A 65 12.66 9.69 -3.58
CA ASN A 65 12.30 9.63 -2.16
C ASN A 65 10.82 9.87 -1.87
N LEU A 66 9.96 8.96 -2.33
CA LEU A 66 8.61 8.86 -1.77
C LEU A 66 8.76 8.75 -0.25
N MET A 67 8.13 9.68 0.48
CA MET A 67 8.07 9.61 1.95
C MET A 67 7.51 8.26 2.41
N LEU A 68 6.79 7.55 1.55
CA LEU A 68 6.46 6.15 1.70
C LEU A 68 7.14 5.33 0.60
N ASN A 69 8.05 4.43 0.98
CA ASN A 69 8.65 3.43 0.09
C ASN A 69 8.54 2.05 0.73
N GLU A 70 8.95 0.99 0.02
CA GLU A 70 8.88 -0.38 0.54
C GLU A 70 9.47 -0.52 1.96
N LYS A 71 10.69 0.00 2.17
CA LYS A 71 11.38 -0.12 3.46
C LYS A 71 10.61 0.58 4.59
N ARG A 72 10.09 1.78 4.33
CA ARG A 72 9.28 2.53 5.30
C ARG A 72 7.94 1.86 5.54
N LEU A 73 7.29 1.33 4.50
CA LEU A 73 6.05 0.56 4.64
C LEU A 73 6.26 -0.65 5.55
N ARG A 74 7.25 -1.51 5.25
CA ARG A 74 7.55 -2.69 6.08
C ARG A 74 7.89 -2.31 7.52
N THR A 75 8.56 -1.18 7.71
CA THR A 75 8.83 -0.63 9.04
C THR A 75 7.54 -0.30 9.78
N VAL A 76 6.59 0.44 9.20
CA VAL A 76 5.33 0.71 9.92
C VAL A 76 4.50 -0.56 10.15
N LEU A 77 4.48 -1.50 9.20
CA LEU A 77 3.77 -2.77 9.40
C LEU A 77 4.33 -3.52 10.61
N ARG A 78 5.66 -3.66 10.69
CA ARG A 78 6.32 -4.28 11.83
C ARG A 78 6.05 -3.54 13.14
N ASP A 79 6.19 -2.22 13.13
CA ASP A 79 6.06 -1.41 14.35
C ASP A 79 4.61 -1.40 14.86
N LEU A 80 3.62 -1.36 13.96
CA LEU A 80 2.19 -1.51 14.29
C LEU A 80 1.89 -2.91 14.84
N ASN A 81 2.49 -3.98 14.29
CA ASN A 81 2.36 -5.33 14.85
C ASN A 81 2.95 -5.38 16.26
N ALA A 82 4.17 -4.85 16.46
CA ALA A 82 4.82 -4.83 17.76
C ALA A 82 3.99 -4.08 18.81
N ALA A 83 3.42 -2.93 18.44
CA ALA A 83 2.53 -2.16 19.33
C ALA A 83 1.17 -2.83 19.58
N ALA A 84 0.80 -3.80 18.76
CA ALA A 84 -0.42 -4.60 18.87
C ALA A 84 -0.19 -6.00 19.44
N ASP A 85 0.83 -6.17 20.31
CA ASP A 85 1.17 -7.46 20.94
C ASP A 85 1.55 -8.56 19.92
N GLY A 86 2.14 -8.16 18.80
CA GLY A 86 2.65 -9.04 17.75
C GLY A 86 1.65 -9.33 16.62
N ASN A 87 0.39 -8.92 16.73
CA ASN A 87 -0.58 -9.09 15.65
C ASN A 87 -1.62 -7.96 15.60
N PHE A 88 -1.39 -7.01 14.70
CA PHE A 88 -2.28 -5.87 14.47
C PHE A 88 -3.70 -6.30 14.10
N CYS A 89 -3.85 -7.29 13.22
CA CYS A 89 -5.15 -7.75 12.74
C CYS A 89 -6.02 -8.39 13.83
N LYS A 90 -5.41 -8.96 14.88
CA LYS A 90 -6.11 -9.55 16.03
C LYS A 90 -6.47 -8.53 17.12
N ALA A 91 -5.88 -7.34 17.10
CA ALA A 91 -6.23 -6.28 18.04
C ALA A 91 -7.67 -5.80 17.80
N SER A 92 -8.32 -5.28 18.85
CA SER A 92 -9.65 -4.68 18.69
C SER A 92 -9.59 -3.49 17.73
N THR A 93 -10.68 -3.23 17.01
CA THR A 93 -10.78 -2.08 16.08
C THR A 93 -10.42 -0.76 16.77
N GLN A 94 -10.83 -0.57 18.03
CA GLN A 94 -10.47 0.61 18.81
C GLN A 94 -8.95 0.72 19.03
N LYS A 95 -8.28 -0.41 19.32
CA LYS A 95 -6.81 -0.43 19.48
C LYS A 95 -6.12 -0.18 18.15
N GLN A 96 -6.58 -0.79 17.06
CA GLN A 96 -6.04 -0.55 15.72
C GLN A 96 -6.14 0.93 15.32
N GLN A 97 -7.30 1.55 15.51
CA GLN A 97 -7.50 2.98 15.24
C GLN A 97 -6.63 3.88 16.14
N ALA A 98 -6.49 3.53 17.42
CA ALA A 98 -5.60 4.26 18.32
C ALA A 98 -4.15 4.21 17.84
N LEU A 99 -3.67 3.04 17.40
CA LEU A 99 -2.33 2.87 16.86
C LEU A 99 -2.10 3.68 15.58
N LEU A 100 -3.10 3.73 14.68
CA LEU A 100 -3.01 4.59 13.49
C LEU A 100 -2.98 6.08 13.83
N ARG A 101 -3.75 6.53 14.84
CA ARG A 101 -3.65 7.91 15.36
C ARG A 101 -2.31 8.20 16.02
N HIS A 102 -1.69 7.20 16.66
CA HIS A 102 -0.34 7.33 17.20
C HIS A 102 0.70 7.46 16.07
N LEU A 103 0.55 6.69 14.99
CA LEU A 103 1.37 6.84 13.79
C LEU A 103 1.22 8.24 13.18
N GLU A 104 -0.02 8.72 13.02
CA GLU A 104 -0.31 10.07 12.53
C GLU A 104 0.35 11.16 13.37
N ARG A 105 0.35 11.03 14.70
CA ARG A 105 0.98 12.02 15.59
C ARG A 105 2.51 11.91 15.60
N GLY A 106 3.04 10.70 15.51
CA GLY A 106 4.47 10.42 15.59
C GLY A 106 5.23 10.72 14.30
N ASP A 107 4.60 10.48 13.15
CA ASP A 107 5.13 10.77 11.83
C ASP A 107 4.01 11.22 10.88
N PRO A 108 3.55 12.48 11.00
CA PRO A 108 2.42 13.00 10.23
C PRO A 108 2.65 12.94 8.72
N ALA A 109 3.90 13.11 8.29
CA ALA A 109 4.24 13.17 6.87
C ALA A 109 4.22 11.77 6.23
N LEU A 110 4.70 10.74 6.94
CA LEU A 110 4.54 9.35 6.53
C LEU A 110 3.07 8.93 6.51
N PHE A 111 2.31 9.28 7.55
CA PHE A 111 0.88 8.98 7.60
C PHE A 111 0.13 9.65 6.45
N GLN A 112 0.41 10.92 6.16
CA GLN A 112 -0.18 11.63 5.03
C GLN A 112 0.17 10.98 3.69
N ALA A 113 1.41 10.52 3.51
CA ALA A 113 1.82 9.81 2.30
C ALA A 113 1.06 8.47 2.15
N LEU A 114 0.92 7.71 3.24
CA LEU A 114 0.13 6.48 3.28
C LEU A 114 -1.34 6.74 2.95
N TRP A 115 -1.96 7.70 3.64
CA TRP A 115 -3.35 8.10 3.42
C TRP A 115 -3.59 8.52 1.97
N THR A 116 -2.73 9.39 1.43
CA THR A 116 -2.84 9.91 0.06
C THR A 116 -2.75 8.77 -0.94
N LEU A 117 -1.79 7.86 -0.77
CA LEU A 117 -1.62 6.75 -1.69
C LEU A 117 -2.80 5.78 -1.63
N VAL A 118 -3.26 5.42 -0.43
CA VAL A 118 -4.43 4.57 -0.24
C VAL A 118 -5.67 5.15 -0.93
N ASN A 119 -5.94 6.44 -0.74
CA ASN A 119 -7.07 7.11 -1.39
C ASN A 119 -6.89 7.16 -2.92
N HIS A 120 -5.70 7.50 -3.39
CA HIS A 120 -5.41 7.56 -4.83
C HIS A 120 -5.65 6.20 -5.50
N THR A 121 -5.10 5.12 -4.94
CA THR A 121 -5.27 3.77 -5.47
C THR A 121 -6.74 3.36 -5.48
N TYR A 122 -7.47 3.59 -4.39
CA TYR A 122 -8.88 3.23 -4.28
C TYR A 122 -9.76 3.97 -5.29
N TYR A 123 -9.70 5.31 -5.33
CA TYR A 123 -10.56 6.09 -6.21
C TYR A 123 -10.19 5.95 -7.69
N THR A 124 -8.91 5.74 -8.02
CA THR A 124 -8.48 5.44 -9.39
C THR A 124 -9.05 4.09 -9.85
N HIS A 125 -9.03 3.08 -8.97
CA HIS A 125 -9.62 1.78 -9.25
C HIS A 125 -11.14 1.88 -9.44
N MET A 126 -11.84 2.60 -8.56
CA MET A 126 -13.29 2.84 -8.66
C MET A 126 -13.67 3.58 -9.95
N ALA A 127 -12.94 4.65 -10.31
CA ALA A 127 -13.18 5.40 -11.54
C ALA A 127 -12.98 4.54 -12.80
N THR A 128 -11.96 3.67 -12.80
CA THR A 128 -11.67 2.74 -13.90
C THR A 128 -12.80 1.72 -14.06
N ARG A 129 -13.29 1.12 -12.97
CA ARG A 129 -14.42 0.17 -13.01
C ARG A 129 -15.71 0.83 -13.50
N HIS A 130 -16.01 2.04 -13.01
CA HIS A 130 -17.20 2.78 -13.44
C HIS A 130 -17.16 3.11 -14.94
N ARG A 131 -15.99 3.47 -15.47
CA ARG A 131 -15.81 3.70 -16.91
C ARG A 131 -16.05 2.43 -17.73
N LEU A 132 -15.56 1.28 -17.26
CA LEU A 132 -15.76 -0.01 -17.93
C LEU A 132 -17.21 -0.49 -17.89
N SER A 133 -17.98 -0.16 -16.85
CA SER A 133 -19.42 -0.50 -16.78
C SER A 133 -20.32 0.36 -17.69
N LEU A 134 -19.81 1.49 -18.19
CA LEU A 134 -20.52 2.40 -19.10
C LEU A 134 -20.14 2.21 -20.58
N SER A 135 -19.20 1.29 -20.88
CA SER A 135 -18.71 0.97 -22.23
C SER A 135 -19.35 -0.31 -22.74
#